data_AF-A0A2J6Q3S9-F1
#
_entry.id   AF-A0A2J6Q3S9-F1
#
_cell.length_a   1.000
_cell.length_b   1.000
_cell.length_c   1.000
_cell.angle_alpha   90.00
_cell.angle_beta   90.00
_cell.angle_gamma   90.00
#
_symmetry.space_group_name_H-M   'P 1'
#
loop_
_entity.id
_entity.type
_entity.pdbx_description
1 polymer ?
#
loop_
_entity_poly.entity_id
_entity_poly.type
_entity_poly.pdbx_seq_one_letter_code
_entity_poly.pdbx_strand_id
1 'polypeptide(L)'
;MAPKKELLKGPLRPPEAQLRPTSYTQKPASKNEVSVRTGKEAKISVTEFSFQTPKPFLDPSILQRRIQAGNQWKAEQEKKQRLEGGPSQGT
;
A
#
# COMPACT_ATOMS: atom_id res chain seq x y z
N MET A 1 13.18 -19.21 -14.35
CA MET A 1 12.01 -19.39 -15.22
C MET A 1 10.82 -18.67 -14.59
N ALA A 2 10.17 -17.75 -15.30
CA ALA A 2 9.00 -17.04 -14.76
C ALA A 2 7.75 -17.94 -14.79
N PRO A 3 6.91 -17.94 -13.74
CA PRO A 3 5.70 -18.76 -13.67
C PRO A 3 4.61 -18.25 -14.63
N LYS A 4 3.91 -19.18 -15.30
CA LYS A 4 2.97 -18.90 -16.40
C LYS A 4 1.59 -18.50 -15.87
N LYS A 5 1.01 -17.43 -16.42
CA LYS A 5 -0.38 -17.00 -16.15
C LYS A 5 -1.35 -18.14 -16.45
N GLU A 6 -2.31 -18.37 -15.55
CA GLU A 6 -3.36 -19.37 -15.78
C GLU A 6 -4.31 -18.92 -16.88
N LEU A 7 -4.63 -19.84 -17.79
CA LEU A 7 -5.48 -19.57 -18.95
C LEU A 7 -6.94 -19.58 -18.52
N LEU A 8 -7.62 -18.45 -18.74
CA LEU A 8 -9.07 -18.39 -18.57
C LEU A 8 -9.72 -19.40 -19.52
N LYS A 9 -10.38 -20.43 -18.97
CA LYS A 9 -11.12 -21.42 -19.76
C LYS A 9 -12.53 -20.91 -19.99
N GLY A 10 -12.93 -20.83 -21.25
CA GLY A 10 -14.26 -20.41 -21.67
C GLY A 10 -14.22 -19.74 -23.04
N PRO A 11 -15.39 -19.40 -23.62
CA PRO A 11 -15.44 -18.64 -24.87
C PRO A 11 -14.70 -17.31 -24.71
N LEU A 12 -13.89 -16.96 -25.71
CA LEU A 12 -13.19 -15.69 -25.72
C LEU A 12 -14.21 -14.55 -25.73
N ARG A 13 -14.00 -13.56 -24.85
CA ARG A 13 -14.77 -12.32 -24.92
C ARG A 13 -14.23 -11.47 -26.08
N PRO A 14 -15.11 -10.86 -26.89
CA PRO A 14 -14.67 -9.88 -27.87
C PRO A 14 -13.92 -8.73 -27.16
N PRO A 15 -12.87 -8.17 -27.78
CA PRO A 15 -12.26 -6.95 -27.29
C PRO A 15 -13.30 -5.82 -27.29
N GLU A 16 -13.23 -4.95 -26.28
CA GLU A 16 -14.12 -3.81 -26.18
C GLU A 16 -13.83 -2.83 -27.33
N ALA A 17 -14.85 -2.54 -28.15
CA ALA A 17 -14.69 -1.70 -29.33
C ALA A 17 -14.49 -0.25 -28.92
N GLN A 18 -13.27 0.27 -29.08
CA GLN A 18 -12.98 1.69 -28.93
C GLN A 18 -13.52 2.44 -30.16
N LEU A 19 -14.66 3.13 -30.02
CA LEU A 19 -15.29 3.88 -31.12
C LEU A 19 -14.42 5.03 -31.65
N ARG A 20 -13.47 5.52 -30.86
CA ARG A 20 -12.48 6.52 -31.25
C ARG A 20 -11.15 6.15 -30.61
N PRO A 21 -10.24 5.47 -31.31
CA PRO A 21 -8.91 5.23 -30.76
C PRO A 21 -8.28 6.60 -30.50
N THR A 22 -7.95 6.90 -29.23
CA THR A 22 -7.11 8.05 -28.92
C THR A 22 -5.78 7.81 -29.60
N SER A 23 -5.52 8.55 -30.67
CA SER A 23 -4.24 8.49 -31.36
C SER A 23 -3.15 8.85 -30.34
N TYR A 24 -2.20 7.95 -30.12
CA TYR A 24 -0.99 8.21 -29.32
C TYR A 24 -0.02 9.17 -30.03
N THR A 25 -0.43 9.73 -31.17
CA THR A 25 0.38 10.67 -31.92
C THR A 25 0.47 11.97 -31.13
N GLN A 26 1.52 12.09 -30.33
CA GLN A 26 1.96 13.35 -29.79
C GLN A 26 2.37 14.24 -30.97
N LYS A 27 1.81 15.46 -31.04
CA LYS A 27 2.22 16.41 -32.07
C LYS A 27 3.69 16.78 -31.86
N PRO A 28 4.50 16.95 -32.92
CA PRO A 28 5.86 17.44 -32.78
C PRO A 28 5.86 18.77 -32.00
N ALA A 29 6.71 18.87 -30.99
CA ALA A 29 6.88 20.10 -30.24
C ALA A 29 7.42 21.20 -31.18
N SER A 30 6.96 22.44 -31.01
CA SER A 30 7.46 23.54 -31.83
C SER A 30 8.89 23.93 -31.44
N LYS A 31 9.68 24.46 -32.38
CA LYS A 31 11.09 24.85 -32.11
C LYS A 31 11.22 25.91 -30.99
N ASN A 32 10.17 26.70 -30.76
CA ASN A 32 10.12 27.73 -29.72
C ASN A 32 9.56 27.20 -28.39
N GLU A 33 8.94 26.02 -28.39
CA GLU A 33 8.36 25.40 -27.20
C GLU A 33 9.45 24.78 -26.30
N VAL A 34 10.53 24.29 -26.91
CA VAL A 34 11.67 23.70 -26.19
C VAL A 34 12.87 24.63 -26.28
N SER A 35 13.07 25.46 -25.26
CA SER A 35 14.34 26.20 -25.11
C SER A 35 15.37 25.31 -24.43
N VAL A 36 16.49 25.05 -25.11
CA VAL A 36 17.68 24.46 -24.49
C VAL A 36 18.46 25.63 -23.89
N ARG A 37 18.56 25.69 -22.56
CA ARG A 37 19.36 26.73 -21.89
C ARG A 37 20.85 26.48 -22.16
N THR A 38 21.41 27.14 -23.16
CA THR A 38 22.85 27.19 -23.44
C THR A 38 23.52 28.29 -22.61
N GLY A 39 23.71 28.04 -21.32
CA GLY A 39 24.43 28.94 -20.41
C GLY A 39 25.01 28.15 -19.24
N LYS A 40 25.95 28.75 -18.48
CA LYS A 40 26.42 28.16 -17.21
C LYS A 40 25.20 27.95 -16.33
N GLU A 41 24.77 26.70 -16.23
CA GLU A 41 23.59 26.30 -15.50
C GLU A 41 23.76 26.79 -14.05
N ALA A 42 22.86 27.66 -13.58
CA ALA A 42 22.70 27.80 -12.13
C ALA A 42 22.35 26.39 -11.64
N LYS A 43 23.21 25.81 -10.79
CA LYS A 43 23.07 24.45 -10.26
C LYS A 43 21.62 24.22 -9.87
N ILE A 44 20.86 23.56 -10.74
CA ILE A 44 19.47 23.24 -10.46
C ILE A 44 19.57 22.19 -9.38
N SER A 45 19.21 22.55 -8.15
CA SER A 45 19.11 21.60 -7.07
C SER A 45 17.96 20.66 -7.41
N VAL A 46 18.29 19.55 -8.06
CA VAL A 46 17.38 18.43 -8.22
C VAL A 46 17.16 17.88 -6.82
N THR A 47 16.06 18.26 -6.19
CA THR A 47 15.61 17.60 -4.97
C THR A 47 15.09 16.23 -5.39
N GLU A 48 15.88 15.20 -5.13
CA GLU A 48 15.45 13.82 -5.30
C GLU A 48 14.17 13.61 -4.50
N PHE A 49 13.08 13.24 -5.17
CA PHE A 49 11.83 12.91 -4.52
C PHE A 49 12.01 11.58 -3.80
N SER A 50 12.33 11.63 -2.52
CA SER A 50 12.41 10.45 -1.66
C SER A 50 11.01 9.88 -1.51
N PHE A 51 10.78 8.68 -2.05
CA PHE A 51 9.65 7.85 -1.65
C PHE A 51 9.86 7.43 -0.19
N GLN A 52 9.56 8.32 0.76
CA GLN A 52 9.22 7.87 2.10
C GLN A 52 8.12 6.83 1.90
N THR A 53 8.45 5.59 2.28
CA THR A 53 7.66 4.38 2.05
C THR A 53 6.18 4.72 2.23
N PRO A 54 5.32 4.48 1.22
CA PRO A 54 3.92 4.82 1.34
C PRO A 54 3.39 4.15 2.59
N LYS A 55 3.05 4.95 3.60
CA LYS A 55 2.48 4.44 4.84
C LYS A 55 1.13 3.88 4.42
N PRO A 56 0.94 2.54 4.40
CA PRO A 56 -0.36 2.00 4.05
C PRO A 56 -1.38 2.60 5.01
N PHE A 57 -2.57 2.91 4.48
CA PHE A 57 -3.67 3.34 5.33
C PHE A 57 -3.86 2.30 6.43
N LEU A 58 -3.79 2.74 7.69
CA LEU A 58 -4.11 1.86 8.81
C LEU A 58 -5.54 1.36 8.61
N ASP A 59 -5.70 0.04 8.64
CA ASP A 59 -7.01 -0.60 8.66
C ASP A 59 -7.87 0.04 9.78
N PRO A 60 -9.05 0.61 9.48
CA PRO A 60 -9.87 1.31 10.47
C PRO A 60 -10.28 0.42 11.65
N SER A 61 -10.27 -0.91 11.48
CA SER A 61 -10.56 -1.88 12.55
C SER A 61 -9.40 -2.08 13.54
N ILE A 62 -8.21 -1.51 13.30
CA ILE A 62 -7.03 -1.73 14.14
C ILE A 62 -7.24 -1.29 15.59
N LEU A 63 -8.02 -0.24 15.81
CA LEU A 63 -8.36 0.25 17.16
C LEU A 63 -9.24 -0.76 17.90
N GLN A 64 -10.26 -1.31 17.23
CA GLN A 64 -11.14 -2.32 17.83
C GLN A 64 -10.38 -3.59 18.19
N ARG A 65 -9.49 -4.07 17.30
CA ARG A 65 -8.65 -5.24 17.57
C ARG A 65 -7.74 -5.03 18.78
N ARG A 66 -7.13 -3.84 18.92
CA ARG A 66 -6.31 -3.50 20.09
C ARG A 66 -7.10 -3.49 21.39
N ILE A 67 -8.32 -2.94 21.37
CA ILE A 67 -9.20 -2.92 22.55
C ILE A 67 -9.57 -4.35 22.96
N GLN A 68 -9.97 -5.19 22.00
CA GLN A 68 -10.31 -6.60 22.27
C GLN A 68 -9.11 -7.39 22.83
N ALA A 69 -7.93 -7.23 22.24
CA ALA A 69 -6.71 -7.87 22.73
C ALA A 69 -6.35 -7.43 24.16
N GLY A 70 -6.50 -6.13 24.45
CA GLY A 70 -6.28 -5.60 25.81
C GLY A 70 -7.24 -6.21 26.84
N ASN A 71 -8.51 -6.40 26.47
CA ASN A 71 -9.50 -7.03 27.35
C ASN A 71 -9.22 -8.52 27.57
N GLN A 72 -8.85 -9.26 26.52
CA GLN A 72 -8.48 -10.67 26.62
C GLN A 72 -7.24 -10.86 27.51
N TRP A 73 -6.21 -10.02 27.33
CA TRP A 73 -5.02 -10.06 28.15
C TRP A 73 -5.35 -9.85 29.64
N LYS A 74 -6.17 -8.84 29.96
CA LYS A 74 -6.60 -8.59 31.35
C LYS A 74 -7.36 -9.78 31.94
N ALA A 75 -8.28 -10.38 31.18
CA ALA A 75 -9.04 -11.55 31.62
C ALA A 75 -8.13 -12.77 31.88
N GLU A 76 -7.10 -12.97 31.05
CA GLU A 76 -6.12 -14.04 31.26
C GLU A 76 -5.27 -13.80 32.52
N GLN A 77 -4.86 -12.56 32.76
CA GLN A 77 -4.12 -12.20 33.98
C GLN A 77 -4.97 -12.40 35.25
N GLU A 78 -6.25 -12.00 35.22
CA GLU A 78 -7.16 -12.23 36.35
C GLU A 78 -7.36 -13.73 36.60
N LYS A 79 -7.53 -14.54 35.55
CA LYS A 79 -7.65 -15.99 35.66
C LYS A 79 -6.38 -16.61 36.28
N LYS A 80 -5.19 -16.16 35.86
CA LYS A 80 -3.91 -16.59 36.43
C LYS A 80 -3.78 -16.22 37.91
N GLN A 81 -4.14 -14.99 38.29
CA GLN A 81 -4.12 -14.55 39.69
C GLN A 81 -5.09 -15.34 40.57
N ARG A 82 -6.30 -15.66 40.07
CA ARG A 82 -7.26 -16.50 40.79
C ARG A 82 -6.79 -17.95 40.98
N LEU A 83 -6.00 -18.46 40.05
CA LEU A 83 -5.43 -19.81 40.14
C LEU A 83 -4.24 -19.87 41.09
N GLU A 84 -3.41 -18.82 41.16
CA GLU A 84 -2.28 -18.74 42.09
C GLU A 84 -2.70 -18.35 43.52
N GLY A 85 -3.88 -17.75 43.69
CA GLY A 85 -4.45 -17.36 44.99
C GLY A 85 -5.42 -18.36 45.62
N GLY A 86 -5.29 -19.67 45.34
CA GLY A 86 -6.08 -20.72 45.99
C GLY A 86 -5.69 -20.94 47.47
N PRO A 87 -6.62 -21.37 48.34
CA PRO A 87 -6.52 -21.18 49.79
C PRO A 87 -5.37 -21.99 50.40
N SER A 88 -4.45 -21.29 51.08
CA SER A 88 -3.57 -21.90 52.07
C SER A 88 -4.46 -22.41 53.21
N GLN A 89 -4.77 -23.71 53.19
CA GLN A 89 -5.43 -24.36 54.32
C GLN A 89 -4.49 -24.30 55.52
N GLY A 90 -4.97 -23.66 56.58
CA GLY A 90 -4.31 -23.67 57.88
C GLY A 90 -4.23 -25.08 58.45
N THR A 91 -3.07 -25.37 59.02
CA THR A 91 -2.85 -26.39 60.06
C THR A 91 -2.11 -25.71 61.20
#